data_AF-Q9K728-F1
#
_entry.id   AF-Q9K728-F1
#
_cell.length_a   1.000
_cell.length_b   1.000
_cell.length_c   1.000
_cell.angle_alpha   90.00
_cell.angle_beta   90.00
_cell.angle_gamma   90.00
#
_symmetry.space_group_name_H-M   'P 1'
#
loop_
_entity.id
_entity.type
_entity.pdbx_description
1 polymer ?
#
loop_
_entity_poly.entity_id
_entity_poly.type
_entity_poly.pdbx_seq_one_letter_code
_entity_poly.pdbx_strand_id
1 'polypeptide(L)' 'MNLDRFVVGLDDPQDAPVVGECMQCRGEIYKDNEVVRYEGDLFCDTVCLSEFLLEIADYEEVVAGE' A
#
# COMPACT_ATOMS: atom_id res chain seq x y z
N MET A 1 29.04 -9.42 -36.63
CA MET A 1 28.55 -8.75 -35.40
C MET A 1 27.05 -8.57 -35.59
N ASN A 2 26.27 -9.47 -35.00
CA ASN A 2 24.81 -9.48 -35.07
C ASN A 2 24.34 -8.75 -33.80
N LEU A 3 23.83 -7.52 -33.95
CA LEU A 3 23.32 -6.72 -32.84
C LEU A 3 21.90 -7.22 -32.54
N ASP A 4 21.81 -8.11 -31.57
CA ASP A 4 20.55 -8.61 -31.00
C ASP A 4 19.65 -7.43 -30.61
N ARG A 5 18.53 -7.29 -31.33
CA ARG A 5 17.47 -6.29 -31.12
C ARG A 5 16.76 -6.45 -29.75
N PHE A 6 17.12 -7.49 -28.99
CA PHE A 6 16.61 -7.76 -27.65
C PHE A 6 17.46 -7.13 -26.52
N VAL A 7 18.57 -6.45 -26.85
CA VAL A 7 19.38 -5.68 -25.87
C VAL A 7 18.80 -4.27 -25.67
N VAL A 8 17.52 -4.23 -25.34
CA VAL A 8 16.94 -3.08 -24.64
C VAL A 8 16.15 -3.72 -23.52
N GLY A 9 16.83 -3.98 -22.41
CA GLY A 9 16.17 -4.40 -21.18
C GLY A 9 15.24 -3.26 -20.77
N LEU A 10 13.98 -3.35 -21.18
CA LEU A 10 12.92 -2.61 -20.53
C LEU A 10 12.93 -3.10 -19.08
N ASP A 11 12.99 -2.18 -18.11
CA ASP A 11 12.78 -2.54 -16.71
C ASP A 11 11.51 -3.39 -16.65
N ASP A 12 11.61 -4.58 -16.04
CA ASP A 12 10.47 -5.48 -15.95
C ASP A 12 9.35 -4.71 -15.23
N PRO A 13 8.15 -4.55 -15.82
CA PRO A 13 7.02 -3.93 -15.13
C PRO A 13 6.68 -4.62 -13.79
N GLN A 14 7.17 -5.85 -13.58
CA GLN A 14 7.05 -6.62 -12.34
C GLN A 14 8.12 -6.30 -11.29
N ASP A 15 9.11 -5.46 -11.58
CA ASP A 15 10.22 -5.06 -10.69
C ASP A 15 10.05 -3.64 -10.10
N ALA A 16 8.80 -3.20 -9.89
CA ALA A 16 8.57 -1.91 -9.24
C ALA A 16 9.28 -1.90 -7.86
N PRO A 17 10.12 -0.90 -7.54
CA PRO A 17 10.88 -0.93 -6.30
C PRO A 17 9.97 -0.77 -5.09
N VAL A 18 10.24 -1.52 -4.01
CA VAL A 18 9.56 -1.34 -2.72
C VAL A 18 9.95 0.02 -2.13
N VAL A 19 8.97 0.85 -1.82
CA VAL A 19 9.15 2.21 -1.27
C VAL A 19 8.68 2.33 0.18
N GLY A 20 8.03 1.31 0.71
CA GLY A 20 7.55 1.27 2.08
C GLY A 20 6.80 -0.01 2.41
N GLU A 21 6.18 -0.01 3.58
CA GLU A 21 5.39 -1.13 4.09
C GLU A 21 4.09 -0.56 4.66
N CYS A 22 2.97 -1.25 4.44
CA CYS A 22 1.69 -0.87 5.02
C CYS A 22 1.74 -1.02 6.55
N MET A 23 1.34 0.02 7.27
CA MET A 23 1.37 0.02 8.73
C MET A 23 0.42 -1.03 9.34
N GLN A 24 -0.73 -1.27 8.71
CA GLN A 24 -1.73 -2.23 9.18
C GLN A 24 -1.39 -3.68 8.80
N CYS A 25 -1.31 -3.99 7.50
CA CYS A 25 -1.17 -5.38 7.03
C CYS A 25 0.27 -5.85 6.85
N ARG A 26 1.26 -4.96 7.05
CA ARG A 26 2.70 -5.25 6.87
C ARG A 26 3.08 -5.68 5.44
N GLY A 27 2.20 -5.40 4.47
CA GLY A 27 2.45 -5.67 3.05
C GLY A 27 3.42 -4.66 2.43
N GLU A 28 4.24 -5.11 1.49
CA GLU A 28 5.14 -4.24 0.72
C GLU A 28 4.33 -3.25 -0.13
N ILE A 29 4.79 -1.99 -0.16
CA ILE A 29 4.25 -0.95 -1.04
C ILE A 29 5.26 -0.69 -2.13
N TYR A 30 4.86 -0.89 -3.38
CA TYR A 30 5.72 -0.67 -4.53
C TYR A 30 5.54 0.75 -5.08
N LYS A 31 6.59 1.24 -5.75
CA LYS A 31 6.56 2.53 -6.43
C LYS A 31 5.39 2.58 -7.41
N ASP A 32 4.78 3.76 -7.52
CA ASP A 32 3.63 4.05 -8.38
C ASP A 32 2.33 3.31 -8.00
N ASN A 33 2.29 2.58 -6.86
CA ASN A 33 1.03 2.14 -6.27
C ASN A 33 0.24 3.34 -5.71
N GLU A 34 -1.08 3.30 -5.88
CA GLU A 34 -1.99 4.21 -5.18
C GLU A 34 -2.06 3.78 -3.70
N VAL A 35 -1.75 4.70 -2.80
CA VAL A 35 -1.66 4.44 -1.35
C VAL A 35 -2.27 5.57 -0.56
N VAL A 36 -2.63 5.27 0.69
CA VAL A 36 -3.13 6.27 1.63
C VAL A 36 -2.03 6.63 2.63
N ARG A 37 -1.86 7.93 2.91
CA ARG A 37 -0.93 8.42 3.93
C ARG A 37 -1.70 9.06 5.07
N TYR A 38 -1.45 8.61 6.30
CA TYR A 38 -2.05 9.15 7.53
C TYR A 38 -0.96 9.32 8.59
N GLU A 39 -0.85 10.51 9.18
CA GLU A 39 0.14 10.85 10.23
C GLU A 39 1.62 10.50 9.94
N GLY A 40 1.97 10.34 8.66
CA GLY A 40 3.32 9.99 8.21
C GLY A 40 3.46 8.53 7.77
N ASP A 41 2.58 7.66 8.24
CA ASP A 41 2.53 6.24 7.91
C ASP A 41 1.80 5.98 6.59
N LEU A 42 2.13 4.85 5.96
CA LEU A 42 1.57 4.41 4.69
C LEU A 42 0.60 3.25 4.88
N PHE A 43 -0.48 3.27 4.13
CA PHE A 43 -1.50 2.23 4.10
C PHE A 43 -1.76 1.78 2.67
N CYS A 44 -1.95 0.47 2.52
CA CYS A 44 -2.15 -0.18 1.24
C CYS A 44 -3.36 0.39 0.48
N ASP A 45 -4.44 0.68 1.21
CA ASP A 45 -5.68 1.24 0.73
C ASP A 45 -6.47 1.86 1.91
N THR A 46 -7.69 2.32 1.64
CA THR A 46 -8.59 2.87 2.66
C THR A 46 -9.12 1.82 3.64
N VAL A 47 -9.11 0.53 3.27
CA VAL A 47 -9.54 -0.57 4.15
C VAL A 47 -8.48 -0.75 5.25
N CYS A 48 -7.21 -0.91 4.85
CA CYS A 48 -6.05 -0.93 5.73
C CYS A 48 -6.05 0.26 6.71
N LEU A 49 -6.34 1.48 6.22
CA LEU A 49 -6.45 2.65 7.11
C LEU A 49 -7.64 2.56 8.06
N SER A 50 -8.81 2.14 7.58
CA SER A 50 -10.02 2.07 8.40
C SER A 50 -9.89 1.05 9.53
N GLU A 51 -9.28 -0.11 9.28
CA GLU A 51 -9.00 -1.11 10.31
C GLU A 51 -8.08 -0.55 11.39
N PHE A 52 -6.98 0.10 10.98
CA PHE A 52 -6.05 0.74 11.90
C PHE A 52 -6.74 1.81 12.76
N LEU A 53 -7.55 2.69 12.15
CA LEU A 53 -8.26 3.74 12.89
C LEU A 53 -9.27 3.16 13.87
N LEU A 54 -9.97 2.09 13.51
CA LEU A 54 -10.89 1.39 14.42
C LEU A 54 -10.14 0.74 15.58
N GLU A 55 -8.93 0.21 15.38
CA GLU A 55 -8.14 -0.38 16.47
C GLU A 55 -7.70 0.64 17.53
N ILE A 56 -7.45 1.89 17.13
CA ILE A 56 -6.97 2.95 18.04
C ILE A 56 -8.06 3.91 18.51
N ALA A 57 -9.21 3.94 17.84
CA ALA A 57 -10.29 4.84 18.18
C ALA A 57 -10.95 4.41 19.50
N ASP A 58 -11.24 5.39 20.33
CA ASP A 58 -12.14 5.21 21.47
C ASP A 58 -13.58 5.40 20.97
N TYR A 59 -14.34 4.30 20.89
CA TYR A 59 -15.72 4.32 20.44
C TYR A 59 -16.58 3.33 21.22
N GLU A 60 -17.88 3.61 21.24
CA GLU A 60 -18.89 2.73 21.83
C GLU A 60 -19.79 2.19 20.70
N GLU A 61 -20.00 0.87 20.70
CA GLU A 61 -21.00 0.25 19.84
C GLU A 61 -22.37 0.34 20.51
N VAL A 62 -23.30 1.02 19.85
CA VAL A 62 -24.67 1.19 20.33
C VAL A 62 -25.67 0.53 19.40
N VAL A 63 -26.76 0.00 19.96
CA VAL A 63 -27.90 -0.48 19.18
C VAL A 63 -28.74 0.73 18.80
N ALA A 64 -28.89 0.99 17.50
CA ALA A 64 -29.70 2.11 17.04
C ALA A 64 -31.18 1.90 17.43
N GLY A 65 -31.65 2.65 18.42
CA GLY A 65 -33.04 2.62 18.89
C GLY A 65 -33.23 2.20 20.35
N GLU A 66 -32.16 1.93 21.09
CA GLU A 66 -32.16 1.83 22.56
C GLU A 66 -31.55 3.07 23.21
#